data_AF-A0A7V9BWZ1-F1
#
_entry.id   AF-A0A7V9BWZ1-F1
#
_cell.length_a   1.000
_cell.length_b   1.000
_cell.length_c   1.000
_cell.angle_alpha   90.00
_cell.angle_beta   90.00
_cell.angle_gamma   90.00
#
_symmetry.space_group_name_H-M   'P 1'
#
loop_
_entity.id
_entity.type
_entity.pdbx_description
1 polymer ?
#
loop_
_entity_poly.entity_id
_entity_poly.type
_entity_poly.pdbx_seq_one_letter_code
_entity_poly.pdbx_strand_id
1 'polypeptide(L)'
;MARLAPGSDYLVLLPALLCWGIGIGMLTPAVVAAAVGAVEPARAGLASGVNNTARQAGGAIGIAVFGAVAGSAVDHDHFVRGLNLTALGTAALFVVAAVATLALVPAAERV
;
A
#
# COMPACT_ATOMS: atom_id res chain seq x y z
N MET A 1 -0.89 20.48 -1.65
CA MET A 1 -1.71 19.34 -2.10
C MET A 1 -3.02 19.89 -2.63
N ALA A 2 -3.44 19.46 -3.83
CA ALA A 2 -4.51 20.10 -4.60
C ALA A 2 -5.75 20.37 -3.72
N ARG A 3 -6.20 21.63 -3.67
CA ARG A 3 -7.45 21.99 -2.99
C ARG A 3 -8.59 21.55 -3.88
N LEU A 4 -9.09 20.34 -3.65
CA LEU A 4 -10.35 19.90 -4.23
C LEU A 4 -11.44 20.80 -3.65
N ALA A 5 -12.11 21.54 -4.52
CA ALA A 5 -13.28 22.33 -4.18
C ALA A 5 -14.55 21.65 -4.70
N PRO A 6 -15.73 21.93 -4.12
CA PRO A 6 -17.00 21.54 -4.72
C PRO A 6 -17.05 22.00 -6.19
N GLY A 7 -17.32 21.07 -7.12
CA GLY A 7 -17.31 21.34 -8.57
C GLY A 7 -15.98 21.08 -9.28
N SER A 8 -14.96 20.57 -8.59
CA SER A 8 -13.72 20.11 -9.25
C SER A 8 -14.01 18.96 -10.20
N ASP A 9 -13.42 19.01 -11.40
CA ASP A 9 -13.52 17.93 -12.38
C ASP A 9 -12.81 16.66 -11.87
N TYR A 10 -13.36 15.49 -12.20
CA TYR A 10 -12.78 14.19 -11.89
C TYR A 10 -11.36 14.04 -12.46
N LEU A 11 -11.08 14.73 -13.56
CA LEU A 11 -9.74 14.78 -14.18
C LEU A 11 -8.64 15.26 -13.22
N VAL A 12 -8.98 16.01 -12.16
CA VAL A 12 -8.01 16.43 -11.14
C VAL A 12 -7.50 15.25 -10.31
N LEU A 13 -8.31 14.20 -10.13
CA LEU A 13 -7.93 12.98 -9.40
C LEU A 13 -7.22 11.95 -10.29
N LEU A 14 -7.44 12.04 -11.61
CA LEU A 14 -6.98 11.05 -12.57
C LEU A 14 -5.47 10.73 -12.46
N PRO A 15 -4.54 11.70 -12.34
CA PRO A 15 -3.12 11.39 -12.21
C PRO A 15 -2.81 10.58 -10.95
N ALA A 16 -3.41 10.94 -9.81
CA ALA A 16 -3.19 10.24 -8.56
C ALA A 16 -3.74 8.81 -8.61
N LEU A 17 -4.93 8.62 -9.21
CA LEU A 17 -5.54 7.30 -9.38
C LEU A 17 -4.73 6.41 -10.34
N LEU A 18 -4.22 6.98 -11.44
CA LEU A 18 -3.35 6.26 -12.37
C LEU A 18 -2.04 5.84 -11.70
N CYS A 19 -1.37 6.75 -10.98
CA CYS A 19 -0.16 6.43 -10.23
C CYS A 19 -0.41 5.32 -9.21
N TRP A 20 -1.52 5.39 -8.47
CA TRP A 20 -1.91 4.37 -7.50
C TRP A 20 -2.21 3.01 -8.16
N GLY A 21 -2.98 3.01 -9.25
CA GLY A 21 -3.33 1.80 -9.99
C GLY A 21 -2.12 1.11 -10.61
N ILE A 22 -1.23 1.87 -11.25
CA ILE A 22 0.03 1.36 -11.81
C ILE A 22 0.90 0.77 -10.68
N GLY A 23 1.06 1.52 -9.58
CA GLY A 23 1.87 1.09 -8.44
C GLY A 23 1.38 -0.23 -7.85
N ILE A 24 0.08 -0.36 -7.57
CA ILE A 24 -0.51 -1.60 -7.05
C ILE A 24 -0.44 -2.74 -8.06
N GLY A 25 -0.69 -2.45 -9.34
CA GLY A 25 -0.63 -3.43 -10.42
C GLY A 25 0.74 -4.06 -10.58
N MET A 26 1.81 -3.30 -10.32
CA MET A 26 3.19 -3.80 -10.31
C MET A 26 3.53 -4.51 -8.99
N LEU A 27 3.16 -3.92 -7.85
CA LEU A 27 3.52 -4.40 -6.51
C LEU A 27 2.91 -5.77 -6.20
N THR A 28 1.62 -5.94 -6.49
CA THR A 28 0.86 -7.13 -6.07
C THR A 28 1.44 -8.44 -6.62
N PRO A 29 1.67 -8.60 -7.94
CA PRO A 29 2.25 -9.82 -8.48
C PRO A 29 3.70 -10.03 -8.01
N ALA A 30 4.49 -8.95 -7.86
CA ALA A 30 5.87 -9.05 -7.38
C ALA A 30 5.96 -9.63 -5.97
N VAL A 31 5.10 -9.16 -5.04
CA VAL A 31 5.03 -9.67 -3.67
C VAL A 31 4.62 -11.15 -3.64
N VAL A 32 3.62 -11.52 -4.45
CA VAL A 32 3.16 -12.92 -4.52
C VAL A 32 4.26 -13.83 -5.07
N ALA A 33 4.92 -13.41 -6.15
CA ALA A 33 6.02 -14.17 -6.76
C ALA A 33 7.18 -14.35 -5.78
N ALA A 34 7.59 -13.29 -5.07
CA ALA A 34 8.63 -13.36 -4.05
C ALA A 34 8.25 -14.30 -2.88
N ALA A 35 6.99 -14.22 -2.41
CA ALA A 35 6.53 -15.07 -1.31
C ALA A 35 6.52 -16.56 -1.69
N VAL A 36 6.02 -16.89 -2.89
CA VAL A 36 5.97 -18.28 -3.37
C VAL A 36 7.36 -18.78 -3.76
N GLY A 37 8.21 -17.93 -4.33
CA GLY A 37 9.59 -18.27 -4.73
C GLY A 37 10.54 -18.49 -3.55
N ALA A 38 10.21 -18.00 -2.36
CA ALA A 38 11.01 -18.18 -1.14
C ALA A 38 10.92 -19.59 -0.53
N VAL A 39 10.08 -20.48 -1.06
CA VAL A 39 9.87 -21.83 -0.54
C VAL A 39 9.98 -22.89 -1.64
N GLU A 40 10.19 -24.15 -1.24
CA GLU A 40 10.14 -25.30 -2.15
C GLU A 40 8.77 -25.40 -2.85
N PRO A 41 8.69 -25.84 -4.12
CA PRO A 41 7.43 -25.91 -4.88
C PRO A 41 6.31 -26.70 -4.18
N ALA A 42 6.66 -27.75 -3.43
CA ALA A 42 5.71 -28.55 -2.65
C ALA A 42 5.01 -27.75 -1.53
N ARG A 43 5.58 -26.61 -1.11
CA ARG A 43 5.08 -25.71 -0.06
C ARG A 43 4.46 -24.42 -0.61
N ALA A 44 4.36 -24.26 -1.94
CA ALA A 44 3.82 -23.05 -2.56
C ALA A 44 2.41 -22.68 -2.06
N GLY A 45 1.57 -23.68 -1.79
CA GLY A 45 0.24 -23.46 -1.20
C GLY A 45 0.28 -22.84 0.20
N LEU A 46 1.24 -23.25 1.04
CA LEU A 46 1.44 -22.67 2.37
C LEU A 46 1.96 -21.24 2.27
N ALA A 47 2.94 -20.97 1.40
CA ALA A 47 3.45 -19.62 1.18
C ALA A 47 2.35 -18.65 0.69
N SER A 48 1.53 -19.09 -0.27
CA SER A 48 0.39 -18.31 -0.76
C SER A 48 -0.64 -18.05 0.35
N GLY A 49 -0.96 -19.08 1.15
CA GLY A 49 -1.89 -18.95 2.29
C GLY A 49 -1.40 -17.97 3.35
N VAL A 50 -0.12 -18.03 3.72
CA VAL A 50 0.51 -17.08 4.65
C VAL A 50 0.50 -15.67 4.07
N ASN A 51 0.88 -15.50 2.80
CA ASN A 51 0.86 -14.20 2.13
C ASN A 51 -0.56 -13.59 2.10
N ASN A 52 -1.59 -14.38 1.78
CA ASN A 52 -2.96 -13.89 1.76
C ASN A 52 -3.46 -13.52 3.17
N THR A 53 -3.12 -14.30 4.18
CA THR A 53 -3.46 -14.02 5.58
C THR A 53 -2.79 -12.73 6.05
N ALA A 54 -1.49 -12.57 5.76
CA ALA A 54 -0.74 -11.37 6.09
C ALA A 54 -1.34 -10.12 5.42
N ARG A 55 -1.74 -10.22 4.13
CA ARG A 55 -2.42 -9.13 3.43
C ARG A 55 -3.75 -8.76 4.06
N GLN A 56 -4.58 -9.74 4.42
CA GLN A 56 -5.88 -9.49 5.05
C GLN A 56 -5.71 -8.86 6.44
N ALA A 57 -4.80 -9.40 7.27
CA ALA A 57 -4.48 -8.84 8.57
C ALA A 57 -3.94 -7.40 8.45
N GLY A 58 -2.99 -7.17 7.55
CA GLY A 58 -2.43 -5.84 7.27
C GLY A 58 -3.50 -4.86 6.77
N GLY A 59 -4.40 -5.31 5.89
CA GLY A 59 -5.53 -4.51 5.42
C GLY A 59 -6.47 -4.09 6.55
N ALA A 60 -6.85 -5.04 7.42
CA ALA A 60 -7.69 -4.76 8.59
C ALA A 60 -7.02 -3.77 9.55
N ILE A 61 -5.73 -3.95 9.85
CA ILE A 61 -4.95 -3.03 10.69
C ILE A 61 -4.88 -1.65 10.04
N GLY A 62 -4.60 -1.57 8.75
CA GLY A 62 -4.54 -0.31 8.01
C GLY A 62 -5.87 0.46 8.04
N ILE A 63 -7.00 -0.23 7.85
CA ILE A 63 -8.33 0.37 7.93
C ILE A 63 -8.63 0.86 9.36
N ALA A 64 -8.27 0.08 10.38
CA ALA A 64 -8.47 0.46 11.78
C ALA A 64 -7.65 1.70 12.16
N VAL A 65 -6.36 1.74 11.77
CA VAL A 65 -5.48 2.90 11.97
C VAL A 65 -6.01 4.11 11.22
N PHE A 66 -6.45 3.93 9.98
CA PHE A 66 -7.05 5.01 9.19
C PHE A 66 -8.27 5.60 9.90
N GLY A 67 -9.22 4.78 10.35
CA GLY A 67 -10.40 5.25 11.07
C GLY A 67 -10.05 5.96 12.38
N ALA A 68 -9.09 5.44 13.14
CA ALA A 68 -8.64 6.05 14.39
C ALA A 68 -7.97 7.41 14.19
N VAL A 69 -7.20 7.59 13.11
CA VAL A 69 -6.48 8.84 12.81
C VAL A 69 -7.36 9.85 12.07
N ALA A 70 -8.21 9.42 11.15
CA ALA A 70 -9.08 10.29 10.37
C ALA A 70 -10.27 10.80 11.19
N GLY A 71 -10.79 10.00 12.13
CA GLY A 71 -11.91 10.39 12.97
C GLY A 71 -13.21 10.66 12.19
N SER A 72 -14.07 11.51 12.74
CA SER A 72 -15.37 11.84 12.13
C SER A 72 -15.23 12.83 10.98
N ALA A 73 -15.92 12.56 9.86
CA ALA A 73 -15.99 13.47 8.72
C ALA A 73 -16.84 14.73 8.98
N VAL A 74 -17.52 14.81 10.13
CA VAL A 74 -18.24 16.03 10.56
C VAL A 74 -17.25 17.17 10.84
N ASP A 75 -16.08 16.84 11.40
CA ASP A 75 -14.97 17.79 11.53
C ASP A 75 -14.08 17.70 10.28
N HIS A 76 -14.40 18.51 9.29
CA HIS A 76 -13.77 18.46 7.98
C HIS A 76 -12.24 18.67 8.05
N ASP A 77 -11.79 19.63 8.85
CA ASP A 77 -10.38 19.99 8.93
C ASP A 77 -9.57 18.88 9.62
N HIS A 78 -10.12 18.30 10.69
CA HIS A 78 -9.48 17.16 11.35
C HIS A 78 -9.44 15.92 10.44
N PHE A 79 -10.54 15.63 9.74
CA PHE A 79 -10.61 14.51 8.80
C PHE A 79 -9.60 14.64 7.65
N VAL A 80 -9.53 15.82 7.00
CA VAL A 80 -8.57 16.07 5.92
C VAL A 80 -7.14 15.98 6.42
N ARG A 81 -6.86 16.47 7.64
CA ARG A 81 -5.54 16.32 8.26
C ARG A 81 -5.22 14.85 8.51
N GLY A 82 -6.14 14.07 9.07
CA GLY A 82 -5.95 12.64 9.31
C GLY A 82 -5.75 11.83 8.02
N LEU A 83 -6.48 12.17 6.96
CA LEU A 83 -6.27 11.60 5.61
C LEU A 83 -4.86 11.88 5.09
N ASN A 84 -4.36 13.11 5.22
CA ASN A 84 -3.01 13.45 4.79
C ASN A 84 -1.94 12.76 5.64
N LEU A 85 -2.13 12.65 6.95
CA LEU A 85 -1.20 11.97 7.86
C LEU A 85 -1.11 10.47 7.56
N THR A 86 -2.25 9.82 7.34
CA THR A 86 -2.30 8.40 6.99
C THR A 86 -1.71 8.15 5.60
N ALA A 87 -1.93 9.05 4.63
CA ALA A 87 -1.30 8.99 3.31
C ALA A 87 0.23 9.12 3.40
N LEU A 88 0.75 10.10 4.15
CA LEU A 88 2.18 10.28 4.35
C LEU A 88 2.81 9.11 5.11
N GLY A 89 2.13 8.61 6.15
CA GLY A 89 2.57 7.42 6.89
C GLY A 89 2.64 6.18 6.01
N THR A 90 1.64 5.98 5.15
CA THR A 90 1.63 4.88 4.17
C THR A 90 2.75 5.02 3.15
N ALA A 91 2.98 6.23 2.63
CA ALA A 91 4.10 6.49 1.73
C ALA A 91 5.45 6.19 2.40
N ALA A 92 5.64 6.59 3.66
CA ALA A 92 6.84 6.28 4.43
C ALA A 92 7.03 4.76 4.63
N LEU A 93 5.95 4.02 4.94
CA LEU A 93 6.00 2.55 5.04
C LEU A 93 6.41 1.90 3.71
N PHE A 94 5.89 2.38 2.58
CA PHE A 94 6.32 1.90 1.27
C PHE A 94 7.79 2.22 0.96
N VAL A 95 8.27 3.40 1.33
CA VAL A 95 9.68 3.76 1.19
C VAL A 95 10.57 2.85 2.05
N VAL A 96 10.20 2.60 3.30
CA VAL A 96 10.93 1.68 4.20
C VAL A 96 10.94 0.27 3.60
N ALA A 97 9.80 -0.23 3.11
CA ALA A 97 9.72 -1.53 2.46
C ALA A 97 10.57 -1.62 1.18
N ALA A 98 10.61 -0.56 0.37
CA ALA A 98 11.46 -0.49 -0.82
C ALA A 98 12.95 -0.51 -0.44
N VAL A 99 13.36 0.29 0.55
CA VAL A 99 14.74 0.30 1.05
C VAL A 99 15.14 -1.05 1.64
N ALA A 100 14.27 -1.66 2.46
CA ALA A 100 14.51 -2.98 3.01
C ALA A 100 14.66 -4.04 1.91
N THR A 101 13.79 -4.01 0.89
CA THR A 101 13.91 -4.90 -0.28
C THR A 101 15.26 -4.71 -0.97
N LEU A 102 15.67 -3.47 -1.24
CA LEU A 102 16.94 -3.18 -1.90
C LEU A 102 18.17 -3.56 -1.06
N ALA A 103 18.06 -3.50 0.28
CA ALA A 103 19.16 -3.82 1.19
C ALA A 103 19.26 -5.33 1.49
N LEU A 104 18.14 -6.04 1.53
CA LEU A 104 18.07 -7.44 1.96
C LEU A 104 18.05 -8.43 0.79
N VAL A 105 17.60 -8.02 -0.41
CA VAL A 105 17.58 -8.87 -1.60
C VAL A 105 18.87 -8.64 -2.39
N PRO A 106 19.84 -9.59 -2.39
CA PRO A 106 21.11 -9.42 -3.08
C PRO A 106 20.90 -9.28 -4.59
N ALA A 107 21.64 -8.39 -5.25
CA ALA A 107 21.53 -8.12 -6.69
C ALA A 107 21.89 -9.30 -7.63
N ALA A 108 22.23 -10.48 -7.08
CA ALA A 108 22.73 -11.64 -7.82
C ALA A 108 21.63 -12.48 -8.51
N GLU A 109 20.35 -12.28 -8.18
CA GLU A 109 19.22 -12.98 -8.83
C GLU A 109 18.63 -12.22 -10.04
N ARG A 110 19.38 -11.26 -10.62
CA ARG A 110 18.94 -10.45 -11.78
C ARG A 110 19.22 -11.11 -13.14
N VAL A 111 19.27 -12.44 -13.21
CA VAL A 111 19.46 -13.19 -14.48
C VAL A 111 18.12 -13.70 -15.00
#